data_AF-A0A9X8SY48-F1
#
_entry.id   AF-A0A9X8SY48-F1
#
_cell.length_a   1.000
_cell.length_b   1.000
_cell.length_c   1.000
_cell.angle_alpha   90.00
_cell.angle_beta   90.00
_cell.angle_gamma   90.00
#
_symmetry.space_group_name_H-M   'P 1'
#
loop_
_entity.id
_entity.type
_entity.pdbx_description
1 polymer ?
#
loop_
_entity_poly.entity_id
_entity_poly.type
_entity_poly.pdbx_seq_one_letter_code
_entity_poly.pdbx_strand_id
1 'polypeptide(L)'
;MYDILKDYEDLPIPSESIYYHDWLIGNITSEEAKEHFYRSDHPKGFLELSEDKQEKLLHWCKQLEKTKTYENGHTSYGLKHKFEYRKNGFYVTNGQFKGAMLLAGFKPKDKNKLNWVFAFSVKSLRKIIDAKRYVMV
;
A
#
# COMPACT_ATOMS: atom_id res chain seq x y z
N MET A 1 -16.78 11.77 2.84
CA MET A 1 -16.02 10.75 3.59
C MET A 1 -15.83 9.55 2.68
N TYR A 2 -14.64 8.96 2.59
CA TYR A 2 -14.24 8.08 1.49
C TYR A 2 -15.00 6.75 1.41
N ASP A 3 -16.14 6.72 0.73
CA ASP A 3 -17.03 5.55 0.63
C ASP A 3 -16.34 4.30 0.08
N ILE A 4 -15.30 4.45 -0.75
CA ILE A 4 -14.55 3.32 -1.32
C ILE A 4 -13.84 2.47 -0.26
N LEU A 5 -13.50 3.01 0.92
CA LEU A 5 -12.85 2.22 1.98
C LEU A 5 -13.83 1.37 2.78
N LYS A 6 -15.14 1.61 2.67
CA LYS A 6 -16.18 0.79 3.31
C LYS A 6 -16.24 -0.60 2.70
N ASP A 7 -16.00 -0.71 1.39
CA ASP A 7 -15.94 -2.00 0.66
C ASP A 7 -14.77 -2.90 1.13
N TYR A 8 -13.88 -2.35 1.95
CA TYR A 8 -12.67 -3.00 2.48
C TYR A 8 -12.64 -3.00 4.01
N GLU A 9 -13.79 -2.83 4.66
CA GLU A 9 -13.92 -2.88 6.11
C GLU A 9 -13.76 -4.31 6.65
N ASP A 10 -14.48 -5.26 6.06
CA ASP A 10 -14.48 -6.66 6.49
C ASP A 10 -13.57 -7.51 5.61
N LEU A 11 -12.26 -7.17 5.59
CA LEU A 11 -11.28 -7.96 4.86
C LEU A 11 -10.91 -9.23 5.64
N PRO A 12 -10.86 -10.40 4.97
CA PRO A 12 -10.31 -11.59 5.60
C PRO A 12 -8.82 -11.36 5.87
N ILE A 13 -8.37 -11.86 7.02
CA ILE A 13 -6.95 -11.80 7.37
C ILE A 13 -6.20 -12.75 6.45
N PRO A 14 -5.21 -12.26 5.68
CA PRO A 14 -4.41 -13.11 4.83
C PRO A 14 -3.69 -14.17 5.65
N SER A 15 -3.68 -15.43 5.19
CA SER A 15 -2.96 -16.50 5.88
C SER A 15 -1.48 -16.17 6.03
N GLU A 16 -0.90 -15.45 5.07
CA GLU A 16 0.49 -14.98 5.12
C GLU A 16 0.76 -14.04 6.31
N SER A 17 -0.24 -13.28 6.77
CA SER A 17 -0.13 -12.45 7.98
C SER A 17 -0.02 -13.30 9.24
N ILE A 18 -0.73 -14.42 9.30
CA ILE A 18 -0.74 -15.34 10.45
C ILE A 18 0.61 -16.06 10.54
N TYR A 19 1.10 -16.59 9.40
CA TYR A 19 2.38 -17.31 9.34
C TYR A 19 3.59 -16.44 9.67
N TYR A 20 3.63 -15.18 9.23
CA TYR A 20 4.77 -14.31 9.47
C TYR A 20 4.98 -14.01 10.96
N HIS A 21 3.89 -13.93 11.72
CA HIS A 21 3.96 -13.71 13.17
C HIS A 21 4.22 -14.97 13.97
N ASP A 22 3.61 -16.10 13.58
CA ASP A 22 3.92 -17.39 14.19
C ASP A 22 5.43 -17.72 14.07
N TRP A 23 6.01 -17.43 12.91
CA TRP A 23 7.44 -17.66 12.65
C TRP A 23 8.38 -16.70 13.39
N LEU A 24 8.03 -15.42 13.53
CA LEU A 24 8.90 -14.40 14.15
C LEU A 24 8.86 -14.39 15.68
N ILE A 25 7.71 -14.73 16.28
CA ILE A 25 7.43 -14.44 17.70
C ILE A 25 7.11 -15.72 18.48
N GLY A 26 6.70 -16.80 17.79
CA GLY A 26 6.32 -18.08 18.39
C GLY A 26 4.97 -18.02 19.09
N ASN A 27 4.04 -18.92 18.72
CA ASN A 27 2.71 -19.06 19.33
C ASN A 27 1.95 -17.72 19.51
N ILE A 28 1.87 -16.92 18.44
CA ILE A 28 0.98 -15.77 18.44
C ILE A 28 -0.48 -16.25 18.46
N THR A 29 -1.31 -15.64 19.30
CA THR A 29 -2.75 -15.91 19.28
C THR A 29 -3.34 -15.40 17.95
N SER A 30 -4.45 -16.01 17.52
CA SER A 30 -5.14 -15.51 16.32
C SER A 30 -5.52 -14.03 16.44
N GLU A 31 -5.77 -13.53 17.66
CA GLU A 31 -6.12 -12.14 17.98
C GLU A 31 -4.96 -11.16 17.77
N GLU A 32 -3.77 -11.45 18.27
CA GLU A 32 -2.61 -10.57 18.08
C GLU A 32 -2.19 -10.50 16.59
N ALA A 33 -2.35 -11.60 15.85
CA ALA A 33 -2.17 -11.59 14.39
C ALA A 33 -3.22 -10.70 13.69
N LYS A 34 -4.47 -10.67 14.17
CA LYS A 34 -5.49 -9.71 13.67
C LYS A 34 -5.08 -8.29 13.99
N GLU A 35 -4.70 -8.01 15.23
CA GLU A 35 -4.34 -6.67 15.69
C GLU A 35 -3.18 -6.09 14.86
N HIS A 36 -2.14 -6.90 14.64
CA HIS A 36 -1.06 -6.48 13.76
C HIS A 36 -1.55 -6.21 12.34
N PHE A 37 -2.37 -7.08 11.77
CA PHE A 37 -2.91 -6.86 10.42
C PHE A 37 -3.68 -5.53 10.33
N TYR A 38 -4.53 -5.24 11.32
CA TYR A 38 -5.28 -3.98 11.38
C TYR A 38 -4.35 -2.76 11.47
N ARG A 39 -3.29 -2.84 12.26
CA ARG A 39 -2.31 -1.75 12.44
C ARG A 39 -1.39 -1.55 11.23
N SER A 40 -0.96 -2.62 10.58
CA SER A 40 0.14 -2.58 9.60
C SER A 40 -0.31 -2.75 8.15
N ASP A 41 -1.44 -3.40 7.91
CA ASP A 41 -1.80 -3.95 6.59
C ASP A 41 -3.21 -3.60 6.13
N HIS A 42 -4.06 -3.11 7.02
CA HIS A 42 -5.44 -2.74 6.70
C HIS A 42 -5.53 -1.36 6.00
N PRO A 43 -6.29 -1.23 4.90
CA PRO A 43 -6.34 -0.01 4.09
C PRO A 43 -6.88 1.22 4.83
N LYS A 44 -7.71 1.04 5.86
CA LYS A 44 -8.19 2.15 6.71
C LYS A 44 -7.08 2.85 7.48
N GLY A 45 -5.91 2.22 7.65
CA GLY A 45 -4.75 2.89 8.25
C GLY A 45 -4.34 4.17 7.53
N PHE A 46 -4.72 4.36 6.25
CA PHE A 46 -4.55 5.62 5.54
C PHE A 46 -5.19 6.82 6.26
N LEU A 47 -6.35 6.62 6.91
CA LEU A 47 -7.09 7.67 7.62
C LEU A 47 -6.39 8.14 8.90
N GLU A 48 -5.42 7.37 9.40
CA GLU A 48 -4.62 7.71 10.58
C GLU A 48 -3.46 8.66 10.24
N LEU A 49 -3.15 8.84 8.95
CA LEU A 49 -2.17 9.83 8.51
C LEU A 49 -2.72 11.25 8.71
N SER A 50 -1.85 12.22 9.01
CA SER A 50 -2.21 13.64 8.94
C SER A 50 -2.64 14.04 7.53
N GLU A 51 -3.47 15.07 7.39
CA GLU A 51 -3.99 15.52 6.09
C GLU A 51 -2.88 15.80 5.06
N ASP A 52 -1.80 16.47 5.47
CA ASP A 52 -0.62 16.71 4.61
C ASP A 52 0.03 15.39 4.12
N LYS A 53 0.11 14.37 4.99
CA LYS A 53 0.64 13.05 4.62
C LYS A 53 -0.32 12.31 3.69
N GLN A 54 -1.63 12.35 3.97
CA GLN A 54 -2.66 11.79 3.10
C GLN A 54 -2.58 12.38 1.70
N GLU A 55 -2.49 13.71 1.59
CA GLU A 55 -2.39 14.42 0.32
C GLU A 55 -1.13 14.03 -0.46
N LYS A 56 0.05 14.05 0.20
CA LYS A 56 1.33 13.70 -0.43
C LYS A 56 1.36 12.27 -0.95
N LEU A 57 0.86 11.32 -0.16
CA LEU A 57 0.82 9.91 -0.54
C LEU A 57 -0.19 9.68 -1.68
N LEU A 58 -1.40 10.23 -1.55
CA LEU A 58 -2.44 10.12 -2.56
C LEU A 58 -2.02 10.77 -3.89
N HIS A 59 -1.40 11.95 -3.84
CA HIS A 59 -0.87 12.62 -5.02
C HIS A 59 0.16 11.75 -5.73
N TRP A 60 1.08 11.13 -4.98
CA TRP A 60 2.07 10.21 -5.56
C TRP A 60 1.41 9.00 -6.22
N CYS A 61 0.41 8.38 -5.58
CA CYS A 61 -0.33 7.26 -6.16
C CYS A 61 -1.09 7.65 -7.44
N LYS A 62 -1.65 8.88 -7.50
CA LYS A 62 -2.36 9.40 -8.68
C LYS A 62 -1.47 9.64 -9.90
N GLN A 63 -0.15 9.72 -9.72
CA GLN A 63 0.80 9.84 -10.85
C GLN A 63 0.99 8.51 -11.60
N LEU A 64 0.58 7.38 -11.01
CA LEU A 64 0.64 6.08 -11.68
C LEU A 64 -0.44 5.99 -12.76
N GLU A 65 -0.03 5.64 -13.98
CA GLU A 65 -0.96 5.43 -15.11
C GLU A 65 -1.55 4.02 -15.02
N LYS A 66 -2.89 3.90 -14.96
CA LYS A 66 -3.61 2.62 -14.87
C LYS A 66 -3.44 1.78 -16.14
N THR A 67 -3.36 0.46 -15.98
CA THR A 67 -3.34 -0.50 -17.09
C THR A 67 -4.40 -1.59 -16.90
N LYS A 68 -4.63 -2.42 -17.91
CA LYS A 68 -5.59 -3.54 -17.85
C LYS A 68 -4.97 -4.85 -17.34
N THR A 69 -3.65 -4.99 -17.40
CA THR A 69 -2.93 -6.22 -17.07
C THR A 69 -2.12 -6.08 -15.79
N TYR A 70 -2.03 -7.19 -15.04
CA TYR A 70 -1.24 -7.29 -13.81
C TYR A 70 0.15 -7.91 -14.05
N GLU A 71 0.53 -8.17 -15.31
CA GLU A 71 1.70 -8.99 -15.70
C GLU A 71 3.06 -8.44 -15.25
N ASN A 72 3.14 -7.17 -14.85
CA ASN A 72 4.36 -6.54 -14.32
C ASN A 72 4.14 -5.98 -12.89
N GLY A 73 3.09 -6.45 -12.22
CA GLY A 73 2.53 -5.80 -11.05
C GLY A 73 3.48 -5.79 -9.86
N HIS A 74 3.89 -4.59 -9.45
CA HIS A 74 4.57 -4.41 -8.17
C HIS A 74 3.56 -4.54 -7.03
N THR A 75 3.98 -5.20 -5.95
CA THR A 75 3.18 -5.33 -4.75
C THR A 75 3.06 -4.00 -4.02
N SER A 76 2.01 -3.84 -3.21
CA SER A 76 1.84 -2.73 -2.27
C SER A 76 3.09 -2.54 -1.42
N TYR A 77 3.68 -3.63 -0.93
CA TYR A 77 4.92 -3.62 -0.15
C TYR A 77 6.11 -3.08 -0.96
N GLY A 78 6.31 -3.55 -2.18
CA GLY A 78 7.39 -3.06 -3.03
C GLY A 78 7.23 -1.58 -3.37
N LEU A 79 5.99 -1.14 -3.63
CA LEU A 79 5.67 0.24 -4.00
C LEU A 79 5.80 1.22 -2.82
N LYS A 80 5.38 0.81 -1.61
CA LYS A 80 5.51 1.68 -0.44
C LYS A 80 6.97 2.08 -0.21
N HIS A 81 7.90 1.15 -0.40
CA HIS A 81 9.34 1.42 -0.32
C HIS A 81 9.81 2.41 -1.40
N LYS A 82 9.24 2.37 -2.60
CA LYS A 82 9.55 3.37 -3.65
C LYS A 82 9.05 4.77 -3.28
N PHE A 83 7.93 4.87 -2.58
CA PHE A 83 7.46 6.13 -2.03
C PHE A 83 8.36 6.60 -0.88
N GLU A 84 8.72 5.72 0.04
CA GLU A 84 9.52 6.04 1.23
C GLU A 84 10.91 6.56 0.89
N TYR A 85 11.62 5.91 -0.04
CA TYR A 85 13.01 6.25 -0.35
C TYR A 85 13.22 7.46 -1.27
N ARG A 86 12.17 8.22 -1.58
CA ARG A 86 12.30 9.47 -2.35
C ARG A 86 12.63 10.64 -1.41
N LYS A 87 13.20 11.72 -1.96
CA LYS A 87 13.57 12.95 -1.21
C LYS A 87 12.47 13.52 -0.30
N ASN A 88 11.22 13.46 -0.75
CA ASN A 88 10.04 13.93 0.00
C ASN A 88 9.11 12.77 0.38
N GLY A 89 9.69 11.57 0.58
CA GLY A 89 8.99 10.40 1.08
C GLY A 89 8.94 10.42 2.60
N PHE A 90 8.08 9.60 3.15
CA PHE A 90 8.03 9.33 4.59
C PHE A 90 7.54 7.90 4.79
N TYR A 91 7.86 7.31 5.94
CA TYR A 91 7.43 5.96 6.28
C TYR A 91 5.91 5.81 6.23
N VAL A 92 5.42 4.76 5.57
CA VAL A 92 4.01 4.37 5.56
C VAL A 92 3.88 2.87 5.82
N THR A 93 2.82 2.47 6.50
CA THR A 93 2.49 1.04 6.62
C THR A 93 2.01 0.50 5.28
N ASN A 94 2.02 -0.82 5.11
CA ASN A 94 1.49 -1.45 3.89
C ASN A 94 -0.01 -1.13 3.74
N GLY A 95 -0.75 -1.10 4.85
CA GLY A 95 -2.15 -0.70 4.92
C GLY A 95 -2.38 0.74 4.46
N GLN A 96 -1.62 1.70 4.99
CA GLN A 96 -1.68 3.10 4.57
C GLN A 96 -1.48 3.26 3.06
N PHE A 97 -0.49 2.55 2.51
CA PHE A 97 -0.24 2.57 1.08
C PHE A 97 -1.38 1.95 0.26
N LYS A 98 -1.94 0.81 0.70
CA LYS A 98 -3.13 0.21 0.06
C LYS A 98 -4.30 1.17 0.03
N GLY A 99 -4.59 1.85 1.15
CA GLY A 99 -5.65 2.85 1.22
C GLY A 99 -5.48 3.97 0.18
N ALA A 100 -4.27 4.50 0.05
CA ALA A 100 -3.97 5.52 -0.96
C ALA A 100 -4.17 5.03 -2.41
N MET A 101 -3.80 3.78 -2.70
CA MET A 101 -4.02 3.17 -4.02
C MET A 101 -5.51 3.03 -4.35
N LEU A 102 -6.33 2.60 -3.37
CA LEU A 102 -7.78 2.53 -3.52
C LEU A 102 -8.39 3.92 -3.81
N LEU A 103 -7.94 4.95 -3.08
CA LEU A 103 -8.38 6.33 -3.27
C LEU A 103 -7.90 6.95 -4.59
N ALA A 104 -6.76 6.49 -5.14
CA ALA A 104 -6.34 6.79 -6.50
C ALA A 104 -7.16 6.01 -7.57
N GLY A 105 -8.10 5.17 -7.14
CA GLY A 105 -9.02 4.40 -7.97
C GLY A 105 -8.39 3.16 -8.59
N PHE A 106 -7.33 2.62 -7.99
CA PHE A 106 -6.82 1.28 -8.33
C PHE A 106 -7.64 0.21 -7.63
N LYS A 107 -7.65 -0.99 -8.21
CA LYS A 107 -8.22 -2.19 -7.60
C LYS A 107 -7.12 -3.24 -7.42
N PRO A 108 -7.03 -3.92 -6.27
CA PRO A 108 -6.08 -5.00 -6.10
C PRO A 108 -6.49 -6.21 -6.96
N LYS A 109 -5.50 -6.96 -7.45
CA LYS A 109 -5.74 -8.23 -8.17
C LYS A 109 -6.49 -9.24 -7.29
N ASP A 110 -6.10 -9.30 -6.03
CA ASP A 110 -6.68 -10.19 -5.02
C ASP A 110 -6.60 -9.48 -3.65
N LYS A 111 -7.76 -9.22 -3.05
CA LYS A 111 -7.88 -8.52 -1.76
C LYS A 111 -7.52 -9.41 -0.57
N ASN A 112 -7.50 -10.73 -0.75
CA ASN A 112 -7.21 -11.71 0.30
C ASN A 112 -5.69 -11.89 0.52
N LYS A 113 -4.85 -11.23 -0.29
CA LYS A 113 -3.39 -11.27 -0.16
C LYS A 113 -2.88 -10.20 0.79
N LEU A 114 -1.83 -10.52 1.54
CA LEU A 114 -1.10 -9.55 2.36
C LEU A 114 -0.52 -8.42 1.51
N ASN A 115 0.10 -8.79 0.38
CA ASN A 115 0.75 -7.86 -0.53
C ASN A 115 -0.06 -7.73 -1.82
N TRP A 116 -0.84 -6.65 -1.93
CA TRP A 116 -1.73 -6.42 -3.06
C TRP A 116 -0.97 -6.08 -4.33
N VAL A 117 -1.36 -6.68 -5.44
CA VAL A 117 -0.81 -6.36 -6.76
C VAL A 117 -1.76 -5.42 -7.49
N PHE A 118 -1.25 -4.34 -8.07
CA PHE A 118 -2.03 -3.36 -8.82
C PHE A 118 -1.61 -3.32 -10.30
N ALA A 119 -2.56 -3.03 -11.19
CA ALA A 119 -2.32 -2.86 -12.62
C ALA A 119 -1.96 -1.41 -12.94
N PHE A 120 -0.68 -1.15 -13.24
CA PHE A 120 -0.19 0.16 -13.65
C PHE A 120 1.00 0.07 -14.61
N SER A 121 1.31 1.21 -15.25
CA SER A 121 2.42 1.37 -16.19
C SER A 121 3.77 1.43 -15.47
N VAL A 122 4.65 0.44 -15.71
CA VAL A 122 6.05 0.51 -15.22
C VAL A 122 6.75 1.77 -15.74
N LYS A 123 6.38 2.25 -16.93
CA LYS A 123 6.89 3.51 -17.50
C LYS A 123 6.50 4.71 -16.65
N SER A 124 5.26 4.79 -16.15
CA SER A 124 4.85 5.89 -15.25
C SER A 124 5.60 5.81 -13.93
N LEU A 125 5.79 4.61 -13.37
CA LEU A 125 6.59 4.44 -12.14
C LEU A 125 8.04 4.89 -12.35
N ARG A 126 8.68 4.52 -13.46
CA ARG A 126 10.04 4.98 -13.80
C ARG A 126 10.10 6.50 -13.91
N LYS A 127 9.16 7.14 -14.61
CA LYS A 127 9.08 8.61 -14.69
C LYS A 127 9.01 9.26 -13.30
N ILE A 128 8.19 8.74 -12.39
CA ILE A 128 8.04 9.27 -11.03
C ILE A 128 9.35 9.15 -10.24
N ILE A 129 10.06 8.02 -10.39
CA ILE A 129 11.33 7.75 -9.70
C ILE A 129 12.48 8.56 -10.30
N ASP A 130 12.59 8.61 -11.63
CA ASP A 130 13.70 9.23 -12.37
C ASP A 130 13.60 10.75 -12.40
N ALA A 131 12.39 11.32 -12.46
CA ALA A 131 12.16 12.77 -12.41
C ALA A 131 12.68 13.41 -11.09
N LYS A 132 13.09 12.60 -10.11
CA LYS A 132 13.61 13.06 -8.81
C LYS A 132 15.05 12.63 -8.52
N ARG A 133 15.72 11.94 -9.44
CA ARG A 133 17.19 11.73 -9.39
C ARG A 133 17.99 12.96 -9.87
N TYR A 134 17.36 13.90 -10.57
CA TYR A 134 18.01 15.07 -11.20
C TYR A 134 17.96 16.37 -10.37
N VAL A 135 17.82 16.29 -9.04
CA VAL A 135 18.00 17.48 -8.17
C VAL A 135 19.23 17.27 -7.28
N MET A 136 20.39 17.16 -7.94
CA MET A 136 21.69 17.51 -7.36
C MET A 136 22.32 18.56 -8.26
N VAL A 137 22.01 19.82 -7.97
CA VAL A 137 22.87 20.98 -8.24
C VAL A 137 22.78 21.87 -7.01
#